data_AF-A0A8J8IQB9-F1
#
_entry.id   AF-A0A8J8IQB9-F1
#
_cell.length_a   1.000
_cell.length_b   1.000
_cell.length_c   1.000
_cell.angle_alpha   90.00
_cell.angle_beta   90.00
_cell.angle_gamma   90.00
#
_symmetry.space_group_name_H-M   'P 1'
#
loop_
_entity.id
_entity.type
_entity.pdbx_description
1 polymer ?
#
loop_
_entity_poly.entity_id
_entity_poly.type
_entity_poly.pdbx_seq_one_letter_code
_entity_poly.pdbx_strand_id
1 'polypeptide(L)'
;MAETSFQKKLFREIKNLHTDIEEISKHATPHLVGEIRSQNDSIEINLSVSAMEDPLKEPLLIKEDNTIMFILPIKNKKPYRIYMDVISLISGKKEQKLKSGTIIQGDIRRSLKRLGYEVLWIHAQNTSDEVYFTIWASKNGERFTIIVKPIDSERAIVKEIKKI
;
A
#
# COMPACT_ATOMS: atom_id res chain seq x y z
N MET A 1 22.25 -5.14 -1.60
CA MET A 1 22.52 -4.68 -0.22
C MET A 1 21.96 -3.27 0.05
N ALA A 2 22.10 -2.32 -0.88
CA ALA A 2 21.54 -0.96 -0.74
C ALA A 2 20.00 -0.89 -0.64
N GLU A 3 19.27 -1.72 -1.38
CA GLU A 3 17.78 -1.71 -1.36
C GLU A 3 17.19 -2.11 -0.01
N THR A 4 17.81 -3.08 0.68
CA THR A 4 17.39 -3.53 2.01
C THR A 4 17.70 -2.50 3.10
N SER A 5 18.75 -1.67 2.93
CA SER A 5 19.06 -0.60 3.87
C SER A 5 18.09 0.58 3.72
N PHE A 6 17.72 0.93 2.47
CA PHE A 6 16.72 1.95 2.17
C PHE A 6 15.37 1.65 2.81
N GLN A 7 14.81 0.46 2.54
CA GLN A 7 13.49 0.07 3.05
C GLN A 7 13.42 0.12 4.58
N LYS A 8 14.48 -0.35 5.25
CA LYS A 8 14.57 -0.30 6.72
C LYS A 8 14.68 1.14 7.24
N LYS A 9 15.50 1.98 6.59
CA LYS A 9 15.65 3.40 6.96
C LYS A 9 14.33 4.13 6.79
N LEU A 10 13.67 4.00 5.64
CA LEU A 10 12.37 4.62 5.36
C LEU A 10 11.31 4.21 6.39
N PHE A 11 11.18 2.91 6.67
CA PHE A 11 10.20 2.44 7.64
C PHE A 11 10.47 2.97 9.05
N ARG A 12 11.74 3.09 9.45
CA ARG A 12 12.13 3.67 10.73
C ARG A 12 11.74 5.15 10.82
N GLU A 13 12.05 5.95 9.80
CA GLU A 13 11.71 7.38 9.79
C GLU A 13 10.17 7.57 9.86
N ILE A 14 9.40 6.78 9.11
CA ILE A 14 7.93 6.80 9.18
C ILE A 14 7.43 6.44 10.59
N LYS A 15 8.05 5.46 11.24
CA LYS A 15 7.67 5.06 12.61
C LYS A 15 7.96 6.17 13.62
N ASN A 16 9.05 6.93 13.44
CA ASN A 16 9.42 8.04 14.33
C ASN A 16 8.40 9.18 14.28
N LEU A 17 7.72 9.37 13.14
CA LEU A 17 6.68 10.40 12.95
C LEU A 17 5.31 10.02 13.52
N HIS A 18 5.16 8.84 14.16
CA HIS A 18 3.84 8.36 14.57
C HIS A 18 3.10 9.32 15.51
N THR A 19 3.81 9.90 16.48
CA THR A 19 3.24 10.86 17.44
C THR A 19 2.69 12.10 16.72
N ASP A 20 3.49 12.69 15.82
CA ASP A 20 3.10 13.88 15.05
C ASP A 20 1.88 13.60 14.15
N ILE A 21 1.84 12.41 13.53
CA ILE A 21 0.70 11.95 12.74
C ILE A 21 -0.56 11.88 13.60
N GLU A 22 -0.49 11.28 14.79
CA GLU A 22 -1.64 11.18 15.69
C GLU A 22 -2.10 12.54 16.20
N GLU A 23 -1.17 13.45 16.48
CA GLU A 23 -1.47 14.79 16.95
C GLU A 23 -2.19 15.61 15.86
N ILE A 24 -1.63 15.71 14.66
CA ILE A 24 -2.23 16.44 13.55
C ILE A 24 -3.59 15.84 13.17
N SER A 25 -3.71 14.51 13.19
CA SER A 25 -4.95 13.79 12.87
C SER A 25 -6.15 14.17 13.76
N LYS A 26 -5.93 14.79 14.93
CA LYS A 26 -7.02 15.25 15.79
C LYS A 26 -7.76 16.45 15.21
N HIS A 27 -7.10 17.22 14.34
CA HIS A 27 -7.57 18.51 13.88
C HIS A 27 -7.65 18.63 12.35
N ALA A 28 -6.84 17.86 11.62
CA ALA A 28 -6.77 17.89 10.16
C ALA A 28 -6.36 16.54 9.57
N THR A 29 -6.42 16.40 8.25
CA THR A 29 -5.78 15.27 7.56
C THR A 29 -4.26 15.53 7.54
N PRO A 30 -3.42 14.65 8.11
CA PRO A 30 -1.98 14.83 8.04
C PRO A 30 -1.44 14.49 6.65
N HIS A 31 -0.47 15.27 6.19
CA HIS A 31 0.29 15.02 4.97
C HIS A 31 1.71 14.66 5.33
N LEU A 32 2.17 13.51 4.85
CA LEU A 32 3.59 13.16 4.88
C LEU A 32 4.29 13.92 3.76
N VAL A 33 5.19 14.81 4.12
CA VAL A 33 6.07 15.52 3.20
C VAL A 33 7.42 14.81 3.23
N GLY A 34 7.94 14.45 2.07
CA GLY A 34 9.17 13.67 2.00
C GLY A 34 10.09 14.10 0.87
N GLU A 35 11.38 14.01 1.16
CA GLU A 35 12.47 14.18 0.22
C GLU A 35 13.44 13.01 0.35
N ILE A 36 13.74 12.36 -0.77
CA ILE A 36 14.70 11.25 -0.85
C ILE A 36 15.78 11.64 -1.86
N ARG A 37 17.03 11.76 -1.41
CA ARG A 37 18.18 12.10 -2.26
C ARG A 37 19.13 10.92 -2.39
N SER A 38 19.59 10.65 -3.59
CA SER A 38 20.63 9.66 -3.88
C SER A 38 21.94 10.36 -4.25
N GLN A 39 22.98 10.24 -3.42
CA GLN A 39 24.31 10.78 -3.70
C GLN A 39 25.40 9.77 -3.38
N ASN A 40 26.28 9.47 -4.35
CA ASN A 40 27.51 8.69 -4.17
C ASN A 40 27.32 7.44 -3.26
N ASP A 41 26.41 6.55 -3.67
CA ASP A 41 26.03 5.31 -2.95
C ASP A 41 25.35 5.50 -1.57
N SER A 42 25.02 6.73 -1.18
CA SER A 42 24.24 7.04 0.02
C SER A 42 22.83 7.52 -0.32
N ILE A 43 21.86 7.14 0.53
CA ILE A 43 20.47 7.59 0.42
C ILE A 43 20.11 8.41 1.66
N GLU A 44 19.80 9.67 1.43
CA GLU A 44 19.25 10.58 2.43
C GLU A 44 17.71 10.53 2.37
N ILE A 45 17.06 10.49 3.53
CA ILE A 45 15.60 10.44 3.65
C ILE A 45 15.21 11.49 4.69
N ASN A 46 14.52 12.53 4.25
CA ASN A 46 13.99 13.58 5.10
C ASN A 46 12.47 13.52 5.03
N LEU A 47 11.82 13.24 6.16
CA LEU A 47 10.36 13.16 6.26
C LEU A 47 9.87 14.11 7.34
N SER A 48 8.73 14.74 7.10
CA SER A 48 7.99 15.53 8.08
C SER A 48 6.49 15.35 7.89
N VAL A 49 5.72 15.74 8.89
CA VAL A 49 4.26 15.70 8.85
C VAL A 49 3.75 17.12 8.96
N SER A 50 2.79 17.48 8.12
CA SER A 50 2.20 18.81 8.11
C SER A 50 0.69 18.74 7.98
N ALA A 51 0.02 19.76 8.52
CA ALA A 51 -1.36 20.08 8.21
C ALA A 51 -1.36 21.20 7.17
N MET A 52 -2.17 21.07 6.13
CA MET A 52 -2.29 22.06 5.07
C MET A 52 -3.63 22.79 5.17
N GLU A 53 -3.64 24.10 4.90
CA GLU A 53 -4.89 24.89 4.84
C GLU A 53 -5.82 24.37 3.74
N ASP A 54 -5.25 24.13 2.54
CA ASP A 54 -5.93 23.45 1.43
C ASP A 54 -5.36 22.04 1.23
N PRO A 55 -5.95 21.01 1.88
CA PRO A 55 -5.38 19.68 1.89
C PRO A 55 -5.46 19.00 0.52
N LEU A 56 -4.32 18.53 0.02
CA LEU A 56 -4.26 17.67 -1.16
C LEU A 56 -5.06 16.38 -0.91
N LYS A 57 -5.98 16.07 -1.83
CA LYS A 57 -6.77 14.81 -1.80
C LYS A 57 -5.99 13.63 -2.39
N GLU A 58 -5.09 13.92 -3.32
CA GLU A 58 -4.27 12.95 -4.03
C GLU A 58 -2.78 13.22 -3.78
N PRO A 59 -1.90 12.20 -3.87
CA PRO A 59 -0.48 12.38 -3.67
C PRO A 59 0.15 13.25 -4.76
N LEU A 60 1.13 14.07 -4.39
CA LEU A 60 2.02 14.77 -5.30
C LEU A 60 3.38 14.08 -5.30
N LEU A 61 3.99 13.94 -6.48
CA LEU A 61 5.31 13.35 -6.66
C LEU A 61 6.08 14.14 -7.72
N ILE A 62 7.27 14.59 -7.36
CA ILE A 62 8.22 15.28 -8.24
C ILE A 62 9.50 14.47 -8.24
N LYS A 63 10.07 14.24 -9.43
CA LYS A 63 11.34 13.53 -9.62
C LYS A 63 12.26 14.45 -10.43
N GLU A 64 13.34 14.88 -9.81
CA GLU A 64 14.34 15.78 -10.41
C GLU A 64 15.73 15.20 -10.14
N ASP A 65 16.48 14.94 -11.20
CA ASP A 65 17.82 14.34 -11.16
C ASP A 65 17.88 13.09 -10.25
N ASN A 66 18.49 13.24 -9.06
CA ASN A 66 18.67 12.20 -8.06
C ASN A 66 17.80 12.39 -6.81
N THR A 67 16.75 13.21 -6.92
CA THR A 67 15.88 13.61 -5.83
C THR A 67 14.43 13.24 -6.14
N ILE A 68 13.78 12.63 -5.16
CA ILE A 68 12.34 12.38 -5.16
C ILE A 68 11.71 13.22 -4.06
N MET A 69 10.81 14.12 -4.44
CA MET A 69 10.01 14.91 -3.51
C MET A 69 8.55 14.48 -3.60
N PHE A 70 7.87 14.37 -2.46
CA PHE A 70 6.47 13.98 -2.45
C PHE A 70 5.68 14.60 -1.30
N ILE A 71 4.37 14.69 -1.52
CA ILE A 71 3.38 15.01 -0.50
C ILE A 71 2.31 13.93 -0.56
N LEU A 72 2.11 13.21 0.55
CA LEU A 72 1.20 12.08 0.63
C LEU A 72 0.15 12.32 1.72
N PRO A 73 -1.15 12.49 1.39
CA PRO A 73 -2.20 12.52 2.40
C PRO A 73 -2.31 11.17 3.12
N ILE A 74 -2.16 11.17 4.45
CA ILE A 74 -2.20 9.97 5.27
C ILE A 74 -3.65 9.62 5.60
N LYS A 75 -4.16 8.55 4.97
CA LYS A 75 -5.51 8.01 5.23
C LYS A 75 -5.51 6.94 6.34
N ASN A 76 -4.38 6.25 6.53
CA ASN A 76 -4.22 5.18 7.50
C ASN A 76 -2.98 5.44 8.36
N LYS A 77 -3.19 5.64 9.67
CA LYS A 77 -2.15 6.05 10.61
C LYS A 77 -1.16 4.94 10.98
N LYS A 78 -1.44 3.68 10.61
CA LYS A 78 -0.55 2.55 10.91
C LYS A 78 0.78 2.75 10.15
N PRO A 79 1.96 2.78 10.81
CA PRO A 79 3.23 3.07 10.14
C PRO A 79 3.53 2.17 8.94
N TYR A 80 3.16 0.89 9.03
CA TYR A 80 3.34 -0.06 7.91
C TYR A 80 2.51 0.31 6.68
N ARG A 81 1.32 0.91 6.87
CA ARG A 81 0.46 1.36 5.76
C ARG A 81 1.08 2.54 5.05
N ILE A 82 1.47 3.54 5.80
CA ILE A 82 2.15 4.74 5.29
C ILE A 82 3.41 4.35 4.52
N TYR A 83 4.22 3.44 5.05
CA TYR A 83 5.38 2.90 4.35
C TYR A 83 5.03 2.27 3.01
N MET A 84 4.00 1.42 2.96
CA MET A 84 3.58 0.80 1.70
C MET A 84 3.07 1.84 0.70
N ASP A 85 2.34 2.86 1.16
CA ASP A 85 1.83 3.95 0.33
C ASP A 85 2.98 4.77 -0.29
N VAL A 86 4.02 5.09 0.50
CA VAL A 86 5.24 5.77 0.01
C VAL A 86 5.97 4.90 -1.02
N ILE A 87 6.19 3.61 -0.73
CA ILE A 87 6.84 2.69 -1.68
C ILE A 87 6.05 2.60 -2.99
N SER A 88 4.72 2.51 -2.89
CA SER A 88 3.81 2.49 -4.05
C SER A 88 3.97 3.78 -4.88
N LEU A 89 3.98 4.93 -4.21
CA LEU A 89 4.13 6.24 -4.83
C LEU A 89 5.46 6.37 -5.59
N ILE A 90 6.59 6.14 -4.91
CA ILE A 90 7.92 6.37 -5.50
C ILE A 90 8.26 5.37 -6.61
N SER A 91 7.79 4.13 -6.49
CA SER A 91 8.01 3.09 -7.51
C SER A 91 7.15 3.27 -8.75
N GLY A 92 6.20 4.21 -8.76
CA GLY A 92 5.25 4.37 -9.86
C GLY A 92 4.26 3.22 -9.98
N LYS A 93 4.33 2.23 -9.09
CA LYS A 93 3.27 1.25 -8.91
C LYS A 93 2.13 1.98 -8.24
N LYS A 94 1.23 2.60 -9.02
CA LYS A 94 -0.10 2.99 -8.50
C LYS A 94 -0.62 1.83 -7.64
N GLU A 95 -1.20 2.12 -6.48
CA GLU A 95 -1.90 1.13 -5.65
C GLU A 95 -2.55 0.13 -6.62
N GLN A 96 -2.04 -1.10 -6.67
CA GLN A 96 -2.62 -2.09 -7.55
C GLN A 96 -3.99 -2.39 -6.97
N LYS A 97 -4.98 -1.61 -7.41
CA LYS A 97 -6.38 -1.85 -7.12
C LYS A 97 -6.64 -3.23 -7.68
N LEU A 98 -6.92 -4.17 -6.77
CA LEU A 98 -7.34 -5.49 -7.14
C LEU A 98 -8.61 -5.31 -7.98
N LYS A 99 -8.56 -5.76 -9.23
CA LYS A 99 -9.68 -5.67 -10.18
C LYS A 99 -9.90 -7.03 -10.82
N SER A 100 -11.06 -7.21 -11.46
CA SER A 100 -11.26 -8.38 -12.30
C SER A 100 -10.17 -8.48 -13.36
N GLY A 101 -9.67 -9.69 -13.59
CA GLY A 101 -8.55 -9.99 -14.47
C GLY A 101 -7.17 -9.90 -13.81
N THR A 102 -7.04 -9.39 -12.58
CA THR A 102 -5.74 -9.33 -11.90
C THR A 102 -5.20 -10.75 -11.63
N ILE A 103 -3.96 -11.03 -12.02
CA ILE A 103 -3.26 -12.27 -11.68
C ILE A 103 -2.57 -12.10 -10.32
N ILE A 104 -2.92 -12.97 -9.39
CA ILE A 104 -2.28 -13.15 -8.09
C ILE A 104 -1.24 -14.25 -8.22
N GLN A 105 0.00 -13.95 -7.87
CA GLN A 105 1.09 -14.92 -7.81
C GLN A 105 1.36 -15.38 -6.36
N GLY A 106 1.68 -16.66 -6.20
CA GLY A 106 1.91 -17.33 -4.94
C GLY A 106 0.68 -17.45 -4.05
N ASP A 107 0.92 -17.59 -2.75
CA ASP A 107 -0.13 -17.70 -1.74
C ASP A 107 -1.09 -16.49 -1.77
N ILE A 108 -2.37 -16.78 -1.99
CA ILE A 108 -3.41 -15.76 -2.16
C ILE A 108 -3.50 -14.84 -0.93
N ARG A 109 -3.41 -15.40 0.28
CA ARG A 109 -3.53 -14.63 1.52
C ARG A 109 -2.37 -13.66 1.67
N ARG A 110 -1.12 -14.09 1.46
CA ARG A 110 0.06 -13.23 1.49
C ARG A 110 0.00 -12.16 0.41
N SER A 111 -0.44 -12.52 -0.79
CA SER A 111 -0.54 -11.56 -1.89
C SER A 111 -1.60 -10.48 -1.65
N LEU A 112 -2.77 -10.85 -1.16
CA LEU A 112 -3.79 -9.88 -0.74
C LEU A 112 -3.30 -8.98 0.40
N LYS A 113 -2.58 -9.55 1.38
CA LYS A 113 -1.95 -8.78 2.46
C LYS A 113 -0.96 -7.73 1.95
N ARG A 114 -0.14 -8.06 0.94
CA ARG A 114 0.78 -7.12 0.29
C ARG A 114 0.04 -5.98 -0.43
N LEU A 115 -1.11 -6.26 -1.04
CA LEU A 115 -1.99 -5.26 -1.67
C LEU A 115 -2.84 -4.47 -0.66
N GLY A 116 -2.70 -4.84 0.60
CA GLY A 116 -3.25 -4.15 1.75
C GLY A 116 -4.62 -4.60 2.21
N TYR A 117 -5.06 -5.75 1.75
CA TYR A 117 -6.25 -6.41 2.28
C TYR A 117 -5.91 -7.19 3.55
N GLU A 118 -6.78 -7.14 4.55
CA GLU A 118 -6.82 -8.07 5.66
C GLU A 118 -7.82 -9.18 5.30
N VAL A 119 -7.34 -10.42 5.18
CA VAL A 119 -8.18 -11.55 4.79
C VAL A 119 -8.88 -12.12 6.02
N LEU A 120 -10.19 -11.91 6.08
CA LEU A 120 -11.06 -12.35 7.17
C LEU A 120 -11.41 -13.83 7.01
N TRP A 121 -11.73 -14.26 5.79
CA TRP A 121 -12.16 -15.62 5.49
C TRP A 121 -11.87 -16.02 4.05
N ILE A 122 -11.65 -17.31 3.83
CA ILE A 122 -11.47 -17.92 2.51
C ILE A 122 -12.30 -19.19 2.45
N HIS A 123 -13.05 -19.37 1.39
CA HIS A 123 -13.89 -20.55 1.15
C HIS A 123 -13.71 -21.07 -0.26
N ALA A 124 -13.43 -22.36 -0.36
CA ALA A 124 -13.38 -23.07 -1.63
C ALA A 124 -14.79 -23.45 -2.07
N GLN A 125 -15.15 -23.02 -3.28
CA GLN A 125 -16.36 -23.44 -3.98
C GLN A 125 -15.93 -24.35 -5.12
N ASN A 126 -16.28 -25.63 -5.00
CA ASN A 126 -16.05 -26.61 -6.05
C ASN A 126 -17.35 -26.76 -6.84
N THR A 127 -17.29 -26.44 -8.12
CA THR A 127 -18.32 -26.85 -9.10
C THR A 127 -17.91 -28.16 -9.76
N SER A 128 -18.77 -28.76 -10.57
CA SER A 128 -18.48 -29.98 -11.32
C SER A 128 -17.19 -29.89 -12.15
N ASP A 129 -16.89 -28.69 -12.67
CA ASP A 129 -15.82 -28.51 -13.65
C ASP A 129 -14.71 -27.55 -13.18
N GLU A 130 -14.97 -26.73 -12.14
CA GLU A 130 -14.07 -25.65 -11.76
C GLU A 130 -14.02 -25.38 -10.25
N VAL A 131 -12.83 -25.02 -9.77
CA VAL A 131 -12.59 -24.58 -8.39
C VAL A 131 -12.50 -23.07 -8.33
N TYR A 132 -13.20 -22.48 -7.37
CA TYR A 132 -13.16 -21.05 -7.06
C TYR A 132 -12.87 -20.84 -5.58
N PHE A 133 -12.23 -19.72 -5.25
CA PHE A 133 -12.14 -19.26 -3.88
C PHE A 133 -12.91 -17.96 -3.71
N THR A 134 -13.90 -17.97 -2.82
CA THR A 134 -14.55 -16.76 -2.32
C THR A 134 -13.81 -16.26 -1.09
N ILE A 135 -13.40 -15.01 -1.11
CA ILE A 135 -12.55 -14.40 -0.10
C ILE A 135 -13.27 -13.19 0.47
N TRP A 136 -13.42 -13.15 1.79
CA TRP A 136 -13.85 -11.95 2.49
C TRP A 136 -12.63 -11.24 3.03
N ALA A 137 -12.52 -9.96 2.69
CA ALA A 137 -11.40 -9.14 3.09
C ALA A 137 -11.84 -7.74 3.48
N SER A 138 -11.05 -7.08 4.32
CA SER A 138 -11.19 -5.66 4.60
C SER A 138 -9.99 -4.87 4.07
N LYS A 139 -10.22 -3.65 3.58
CA LYS A 139 -9.16 -2.70 3.24
C LYS A 139 -9.67 -1.30 3.61
N ASN A 140 -8.89 -0.58 4.41
CA ASN A 140 -9.21 0.80 4.83
C ASN A 140 -10.62 0.96 5.44
N GLY A 141 -11.07 0.00 6.25
CA GLY A 141 -12.39 0.03 6.89
C GLY A 141 -13.54 -0.46 5.99
N GLU A 142 -13.31 -0.62 4.69
CA GLU A 142 -14.29 -1.18 3.75
C GLU A 142 -14.16 -2.70 3.67
N ARG A 143 -15.28 -3.40 3.45
CA ARG A 143 -15.33 -4.85 3.29
C ARG A 143 -15.54 -5.21 1.82
N PHE A 144 -14.94 -6.33 1.42
CA PHE A 144 -14.95 -6.81 0.06
C PHE A 144 -15.19 -8.31 0.00
N THR A 145 -15.97 -8.73 -0.98
CA THR A 145 -15.99 -10.10 -1.50
C THR A 145 -15.12 -10.14 -2.74
N ILE A 146 -14.13 -11.04 -2.76
CA ILE A 146 -13.23 -11.25 -3.88
C ILE A 146 -13.38 -12.71 -4.33
N ILE A 147 -13.68 -12.94 -5.59
CA ILE A 147 -13.74 -14.27 -6.20
C ILE A 147 -12.47 -14.46 -7.03
N VAL A 148 -11.73 -15.54 -6.77
CA VAL A 148 -10.54 -15.91 -7.54
C VAL A 148 -10.67 -17.33 -8.09
N LYS A 149 -10.13 -17.57 -9.27
CA LYS A 149 -10.02 -18.89 -9.91
C LYS A 149 -8.55 -19.29 -9.99
N PRO A 150 -8.13 -20.45 -9.47
CA PRO A 150 -6.78 -20.97 -9.70
C PRO A 150 -6.50 -21.16 -11.19
N ILE A 151 -5.32 -20.77 -11.63
CA ILE A 151 -4.79 -21.09 -12.96
C ILE A 151 -3.89 -22.33 -12.85
N ASP A 152 -3.00 -22.32 -11.85
CA ASP A 152 -2.08 -23.42 -11.52
C ASP A 152 -1.74 -23.37 -10.02
N SER A 153 -0.75 -24.16 -9.59
CA SER A 153 -0.32 -24.24 -8.18
C SER A 153 0.19 -22.92 -7.59
N GLU A 154 0.62 -21.98 -8.42
CA GLU A 154 1.25 -20.73 -7.99
C GLU A 154 0.50 -19.48 -8.47
N ARG A 155 -0.56 -19.61 -9.27
CA ARG A 155 -1.26 -18.46 -9.85
C ARG A 155 -2.76 -18.61 -9.73
N ALA A 156 -3.41 -17.49 -9.42
CA ALA A 156 -4.86 -17.36 -9.45
C ALA A 156 -5.25 -16.07 -10.17
N ILE A 157 -6.41 -16.06 -10.84
CA ILE A 157 -6.98 -14.86 -11.46
C ILE A 157 -8.18 -14.37 -10.66
N VAL A 158 -8.23 -13.07 -10.40
CA VAL A 158 -9.40 -12.42 -9.82
C VAL A 158 -10.50 -12.40 -10.87
N LYS A 159 -11.62 -13.06 -10.57
CA LYS A 159 -12.82 -13.05 -11.40
C LYS A 159 -13.72 -11.89 -11.04
N GLU A 160 -13.87 -11.61 -9.76
CA GLU A 160 -14.75 -10.56 -9.28
C GLU A 160 -14.21 -9.92 -8.00
N ILE A 161 -14.48 -8.62 -7.84
CA ILE A 161 -14.35 -7.91 -6.58
C ILE A 161 -15.58 -7.02 -6.38
N LYS A 162 -16.24 -7.17 -5.24
CA LYS A 162 -17.43 -6.41 -4.85
C LYS A 162 -17.20 -5.82 -3.46
N LYS A 163 -17.47 -4.52 -3.31
CA LYS A 163 -17.57 -3.89 -1.99
C LYS A 163 -18.90 -4.32 -1.35
N ILE A 164 -18.85 -4.63 -0.04
CA ILE A 164 -19.99 -5.02 0.79
C ILE A 164 -20.38 -3.84 1.67
#